data_AF-A0A9W6Z8P3-F1
#
_entry.id   AF-A0A9W6Z8P3-F1
#
_cell.length_a   1.000
_cell.length_b   1.000
_cell.length_c   1.000
_cell.angle_alpha   90.00
_cell.angle_beta   90.00
_cell.angle_gamma   90.00
#
_symmetry.space_group_name_H-M   'P 1'
#
loop_
_entity.id
_entity.type
_entity.pdbx_description
1 polymer ?
#
loop_
_entity_poly.entity_id
_entity_poly.type
_entity_poly.pdbx_seq_one_letter_code
_entity_poly.pdbx_strand_id
1 'polypeptide(L)'
;MTHPHDSLQFASSGPAGGARFTPTVLDPTMPLPLTILCKYKDHLRRALILHSITRTALQSAAVADSFYQIESPLTALLAELEFNGVGFLPDKLLSIRENLDKECEKIARQVQTFSGDEAFNIRSPQQVSALLFDKLKLKQPRHNPYSAKRMKTEQISTSNEVLTTLKAAHPACAFVLEYRKLQKLRSTYILPLCKFAIPPKISAYFAPADPATAQAPHRIYPHWVQVGTRTGRLSCRKPNLQNIPSSSTFGGVHPRDSFVASPGFTLFSCDYSQNEVRILAHMSMDPVLLSLFNDQHSNSTDVYKRISMMITGQSDSSKVKPNERAIAKQITLAIVYGMGVAQVAKKLEVDSATAGSFFKSFFQRFPTIKLWIEGVKRQAKLDGYVRTITGGKLRGAKRSVE
;
A
#
# COMPACT_ATOMS: atom_id res chain seq x y z
N MET A 1 19.85 -43.44 8.31
CA MET A 1 19.00 -44.10 7.30
C MET A 1 17.72 -43.28 7.16
N THR A 2 17.27 -43.13 5.93
CA THR A 2 16.39 -42.09 5.38
C THR A 2 14.91 -42.20 5.75
N HIS A 3 14.22 -41.05 5.67
CA HIS A 3 12.77 -40.80 5.79
C HIS A 3 11.86 -41.71 4.94
N PRO A 4 10.53 -41.64 5.18
CA PRO A 4 9.70 -40.99 4.17
C PRO A 4 8.66 -40.03 4.74
N HIS A 5 8.56 -38.83 4.14
CA HIS A 5 7.41 -37.94 4.20
C HIS A 5 6.76 -37.91 2.82
N ASP A 6 5.45 -38.12 2.81
CA ASP A 6 4.57 -38.10 1.64
C ASP A 6 4.62 -36.77 0.88
N SER A 7 4.72 -36.89 -0.44
CA SER A 7 4.64 -35.78 -1.38
C SER A 7 3.24 -35.70 -1.99
N LEU A 8 2.62 -34.52 -1.86
CA LEU A 8 1.36 -34.16 -2.49
C LEU A 8 1.49 -34.18 -4.02
N GLN A 9 0.76 -35.10 -4.66
CA GLN A 9 0.63 -35.19 -6.11
C GLN A 9 -0.35 -34.13 -6.64
N PHE A 10 0.10 -33.28 -7.57
CA PHE A 10 -0.80 -32.51 -8.43
C PHE A 10 -1.17 -33.35 -9.65
N ALA A 11 -2.42 -33.78 -9.73
CA ALA A 11 -2.97 -34.42 -10.92
C ALA A 11 -3.16 -33.38 -12.04
N SER A 12 -2.60 -33.66 -13.23
CA SER A 12 -2.98 -32.98 -14.46
C SER A 12 -3.47 -34.03 -15.46
N SER A 13 -4.75 -33.93 -15.83
CA SER A 13 -5.41 -34.71 -16.86
C SER A 13 -5.31 -33.97 -18.19
N GLY A 14 -4.62 -34.56 -19.16
CA GLY A 14 -4.44 -34.06 -20.54
C GLY A 14 -3.57 -35.03 -21.35
N PRO A 15 -3.78 -35.20 -22.67
CA PRO A 15 -3.61 -36.47 -23.36
C PRO A 15 -2.15 -36.89 -23.51
N ALA A 16 -1.96 -38.21 -23.39
CA ALA A 16 -0.71 -38.93 -23.48
C ALA A 16 0.03 -38.68 -24.80
N GLY A 17 1.30 -38.27 -24.71
CA GLY A 17 2.17 -38.13 -25.87
C GLY A 17 3.12 -36.93 -25.80
N GLY A 18 3.92 -36.83 -24.74
CA GLY A 18 4.95 -35.81 -24.64
C GLY A 18 5.86 -36.13 -23.46
N ALA A 19 7.16 -36.32 -23.73
CA ALA A 19 8.17 -36.61 -22.73
C ALA A 19 8.01 -35.69 -21.50
N ARG A 20 7.89 -36.29 -20.31
CA ARG A 20 7.88 -35.56 -19.05
C ARG A 20 9.19 -34.77 -18.96
N PHE A 21 9.08 -33.44 -19.03
CA PHE A 21 10.20 -32.54 -18.77
C PHE A 21 10.52 -32.67 -17.28
N THR A 22 11.51 -33.48 -16.92
CA THR A 22 12.15 -33.40 -15.62
C THR A 22 12.86 -32.04 -15.55
N PRO A 23 12.72 -31.27 -14.47
CA PRO A 23 13.44 -30.01 -14.31
C PRO A 23 14.91 -30.35 -14.01
N THR A 24 15.65 -30.76 -15.03
CA THR A 24 17.10 -30.64 -15.01
C THR A 24 17.40 -29.16 -14.91
N VAL A 25 18.26 -28.81 -13.96
CA VAL A 25 18.88 -27.49 -13.84
C VAL A 25 19.33 -27.08 -15.24
N LEU A 26 18.65 -26.09 -15.84
CA LEU A 26 19.06 -25.53 -17.11
C LEU A 26 20.42 -24.89 -16.85
N ASP A 27 21.47 -25.51 -17.37
CA ASP A 27 22.78 -24.88 -17.46
C ASP A 27 22.59 -23.59 -18.29
N PRO A 28 22.77 -22.39 -17.70
CA PRO A 28 22.56 -21.13 -18.41
C PRO A 28 23.54 -20.93 -19.56
N THR A 29 24.57 -21.76 -19.68
CA THR A 29 25.54 -21.77 -20.79
C THR A 29 25.18 -22.75 -21.90
N MET A 30 24.21 -23.66 -21.69
CA MET A 30 23.77 -24.56 -22.76
C MET A 30 22.86 -23.84 -23.76
N PRO A 31 23.19 -23.85 -25.07
CA PRO A 31 22.31 -23.30 -26.07
C PRO A 31 20.99 -24.08 -26.11
N LEU A 32 19.87 -23.37 -25.98
CA LEU A 32 18.55 -23.97 -26.14
C LEU A 32 18.45 -24.61 -27.53
N PRO A 33 17.89 -25.84 -27.65
CA PRO A 33 17.67 -26.47 -28.94
C PRO A 33 16.97 -25.55 -29.93
N LEU A 34 17.47 -25.48 -31.17
CA LEU A 34 16.89 -24.68 -32.26
C LEU A 34 15.38 -24.92 -32.43
N THR A 35 14.92 -26.14 -32.21
CA THR A 35 13.49 -26.51 -32.25
C THR A 35 12.64 -25.79 -31.19
N ILE A 36 13.20 -25.51 -30.00
CA ILE A 36 12.56 -24.72 -28.95
C ILE A 36 12.58 -23.23 -29.31
N LEU A 37 13.71 -22.72 -29.80
CA LEU A 37 13.82 -21.32 -30.24
C LEU A 37 12.86 -21.02 -31.40
N CYS A 38 12.70 -21.96 -32.34
CA CYS A 38 11.75 -21.85 -33.44
C CYS A 38 10.29 -21.77 -32.97
N LYS A 39 9.92 -22.42 -31.85
CA LYS A 39 8.56 -22.30 -31.27
C LYS A 39 8.25 -20.87 -30.81
N TYR A 40 9.26 -20.09 -30.44
CA TYR A 40 9.11 -18.71 -29.97
C TYR A 40 9.37 -17.65 -31.05
N LYS A 41 9.72 -18.04 -32.28
CA LYS A 41 9.95 -17.13 -33.41
C LYS A 41 8.78 -16.17 -33.63
N ASP A 42 7.55 -16.66 -33.52
CA ASP A 42 6.35 -15.84 -33.69
C ASP A 42 6.13 -14.86 -32.53
N HIS A 43 6.63 -15.15 -31.32
CA HIS A 43 6.58 -14.20 -30.21
C HIS A 43 7.56 -13.06 -30.43
N LEU A 44 8.79 -13.35 -30.88
CA LEU A 44 9.78 -12.34 -31.22
C LEU A 44 9.30 -11.45 -32.37
N ARG A 45 8.72 -12.05 -33.42
CA ARG A 45 8.14 -11.29 -34.54
C ARG A 45 7.01 -10.37 -34.06
N ARG A 46 6.10 -10.88 -33.23
CA ARG A 46 5.01 -10.07 -32.65
C ARG A 46 5.53 -8.94 -31.76
N ALA A 47 6.56 -9.19 -30.95
CA ALA A 47 7.18 -8.17 -30.11
C ALA A 47 7.82 -7.05 -30.96
N LEU A 48 8.50 -7.39 -32.05
CA LEU A 48 9.09 -6.41 -32.96
C LEU A 48 8.04 -5.55 -33.67
N ILE A 49 6.95 -6.19 -34.15
CA ILE A 49 5.81 -5.47 -34.75
C ILE A 49 5.15 -4.55 -33.73
N LEU A 50 4.95 -5.03 -32.50
CA LEU A 50 4.38 -4.21 -31.44
C LEU A 50 5.30 -3.04 -31.09
N HIS A 51 6.61 -3.27 -31.02
CA HIS A 51 7.60 -2.22 -30.79
C HIS A 51 7.53 -1.12 -31.85
N SER A 52 7.45 -1.46 -33.14
CA SER A 52 7.38 -0.45 -34.20
C SER A 52 6.11 0.39 -34.12
N ILE A 53 4.95 -0.25 -33.95
CA ILE A 53 3.66 0.43 -33.81
C ILE A 53 3.64 1.33 -32.56
N THR A 54 4.08 0.80 -31.43
CA THR A 54 4.06 1.53 -30.15
C THR A 54 5.06 2.67 -30.10
N ARG A 55 6.22 2.55 -30.75
CA ARG A 55 7.22 3.63 -30.85
C ARG A 55 6.65 4.85 -31.57
N THR A 56 5.96 4.66 -32.69
CA THR A 56 5.29 5.75 -33.41
C THR A 56 4.18 6.38 -32.57
N ALA A 57 3.37 5.56 -31.88
CA ALA A 57 2.33 6.05 -30.97
C ALA A 57 2.92 6.84 -29.78
N LEU A 58 4.07 6.42 -29.25
CA LEU A 58 4.76 7.07 -28.13
C LEU A 58 5.25 8.48 -28.50
N GLN A 59 5.86 8.61 -29.68
CA GLN A 59 6.34 9.88 -30.22
C GLN A 59 5.19 10.87 -30.44
N SER A 60 4.10 10.43 -31.05
CA SER A 60 2.91 11.28 -31.29
C SER A 60 2.17 11.69 -30.01
N ALA A 61 2.29 10.91 -28.93
CA ALA A 61 1.56 11.15 -27.69
C ALA A 61 2.22 12.14 -26.72
N ALA A 62 3.40 12.71 -27.05
CA ALA A 62 4.18 13.60 -26.18
C ALA A 62 4.43 13.00 -24.77
N VAL A 63 4.67 11.68 -24.73
CA VAL A 63 5.09 10.92 -23.51
C VAL A 63 6.43 10.22 -23.71
N ALA A 64 7.08 10.46 -24.86
CA ALA A 64 8.31 9.79 -25.24
C ALA A 64 9.43 10.05 -24.24
N ASP A 65 9.60 11.29 -23.80
CA ASP A 65 10.65 11.66 -22.83
C ASP A 65 10.45 10.94 -21.51
N SER A 66 9.23 10.94 -20.95
CA SER A 66 8.92 10.19 -19.72
C SER A 66 9.22 8.71 -19.88
N PHE A 67 8.95 8.11 -21.04
CA PHE A 67 9.24 6.71 -21.27
C PHE A 67 10.74 6.43 -21.38
N TYR A 68 11.46 7.16 -22.23
CA TYR A 68 12.88 6.89 -22.49
C TYR A 68 13.79 7.33 -21.35
N GLN A 69 13.46 8.41 -20.63
CA GLN A 69 14.30 8.95 -19.56
C GLN A 69 13.98 8.33 -18.19
N ILE A 70 12.75 7.84 -17.97
CA ILE A 70 12.33 7.33 -16.66
C ILE A 70 11.98 5.84 -16.76
N GLU A 71 10.96 5.46 -17.55
CA GLU A 71 10.43 4.09 -17.52
C GLU A 71 11.41 3.05 -18.07
N SER A 72 12.00 3.31 -19.24
CA SER A 72 12.92 2.37 -19.90
C SER A 72 14.17 2.06 -19.06
N PRO A 73 14.93 3.03 -18.52
CA PRO A 73 16.08 2.72 -17.68
C PRO A 73 15.69 2.10 -16.34
N LEU A 74 14.51 2.44 -15.80
CA LEU A 74 14.01 1.87 -14.55
C LEU A 74 13.82 0.35 -14.62
N THR A 75 13.49 -0.22 -15.78
CA THR A 75 13.34 -1.68 -15.92
C THR A 75 14.61 -2.44 -15.54
N ALA A 76 15.80 -1.97 -15.96
CA ALA A 76 17.06 -2.61 -15.61
C ALA A 76 17.38 -2.47 -14.11
N LEU A 77 17.13 -1.28 -13.54
CA LEU A 77 17.32 -1.01 -12.11
C LEU A 77 16.40 -1.86 -11.24
N LEU A 78 15.14 -2.08 -11.67
CA LEU A 78 14.22 -2.96 -10.96
C LEU A 78 14.69 -4.40 -11.03
N ALA A 79 15.18 -4.87 -12.18
CA ALA A 79 15.74 -6.22 -12.28
C ALA A 79 16.93 -6.43 -11.33
N GLU A 80 17.82 -5.44 -11.22
CA GLU A 80 18.93 -5.48 -10.25
C GLU A 80 18.42 -5.46 -8.81
N LEU A 81 17.45 -4.62 -8.49
CA LEU A 81 16.82 -4.55 -7.17
C LEU A 81 16.15 -5.89 -6.79
N GLU A 82 15.44 -6.51 -7.73
CA GLU A 82 14.83 -7.82 -7.56
C GLU A 82 15.89 -8.90 -7.37
N PHE A 83 16.97 -8.87 -8.15
CA PHE A 83 18.05 -9.85 -8.10
C PHE A 83 18.86 -9.77 -6.80
N ASN A 84 19.06 -8.56 -6.27
CA ASN A 84 19.74 -8.36 -4.99
C ASN A 84 18.88 -8.86 -3.82
N GLY A 85 17.57 -8.58 -3.85
CA GLY A 85 16.67 -8.85 -2.72
C GLY A 85 17.11 -8.17 -1.42
N VAL A 86 16.51 -8.56 -0.30
CA VAL A 86 16.81 -7.99 1.04
C VAL A 86 17.00 -9.09 2.08
N GLY A 87 17.97 -8.90 2.99
CA GLY A 87 18.22 -9.81 4.11
C GLY A 87 17.04 -9.84 5.08
N PHE A 88 16.72 -11.03 5.58
CA PHE A 88 15.53 -11.28 6.39
C PHE A 88 15.77 -12.34 7.47
N LEU A 89 15.22 -12.11 8.67
CA LEU A 89 15.25 -13.01 9.82
C LEU A 89 13.82 -13.49 10.14
N PRO A 90 13.40 -14.67 9.64
CA PRO A 90 12.04 -15.16 9.84
C PRO A 90 11.72 -15.48 11.31
N ASP A 91 12.70 -15.98 12.06
CA ASP A 91 12.52 -16.45 13.44
C ASP A 91 11.99 -15.36 14.37
N LYS A 92 12.43 -14.11 14.15
CA LYS A 92 11.93 -12.94 14.88
C LYS A 92 10.43 -12.73 14.72
N LEU A 93 9.83 -13.05 13.56
CA LEU A 93 8.38 -12.95 13.35
C LEU A 93 7.64 -14.21 13.75
N LEU A 94 8.27 -15.38 13.57
CA LEU A 94 7.68 -16.65 13.93
C LEU A 94 7.48 -16.77 15.45
N SER A 95 8.41 -16.25 16.26
CA SER A 95 8.29 -16.25 17.72
C SER A 95 7.06 -15.49 18.23
N ILE A 96 6.67 -14.41 17.53
CA ILE A 96 5.50 -13.60 17.88
C ILE A 96 4.22 -14.11 17.22
N ARG A 97 4.34 -14.90 16.14
CA ARG A 97 3.20 -15.48 15.43
C ARG A 97 2.33 -16.31 16.37
N GLU A 98 2.95 -17.12 17.23
CA GLU A 98 2.23 -17.97 18.18
C GLU A 98 1.42 -17.14 19.19
N ASN A 99 2.00 -16.04 19.68
CA ASN A 99 1.31 -15.13 20.58
C ASN A 99 0.17 -14.39 19.86
N LEU A 100 0.37 -14.00 18.59
CA LEU A 100 -0.69 -13.42 17.77
C LEU A 100 -1.84 -14.39 17.55
N ASP A 101 -1.55 -15.66 17.28
CA ASP A 101 -2.56 -16.70 17.09
C ASP A 101 -3.38 -16.90 18.36
N LYS A 102 -2.72 -17.02 19.52
CA LYS A 102 -3.39 -17.13 20.83
C LYS A 102 -4.28 -15.93 21.13
N GLU A 103 -3.80 -14.70 20.91
CA GLU A 103 -4.61 -13.50 21.15
C GLU A 103 -5.77 -13.38 20.14
N CYS A 104 -5.56 -13.74 18.88
CA CYS A 104 -6.66 -13.79 17.90
C CYS A 104 -7.74 -14.80 18.30
N GLU A 105 -7.35 -15.98 18.78
CA GLU A 105 -8.28 -17.01 19.27
C GLU A 105 -9.03 -16.55 20.52
N LYS A 106 -8.33 -15.95 21.48
CA LYS A 106 -8.92 -15.38 22.70
C LYS A 106 -9.98 -14.34 22.37
N ILE A 107 -9.67 -13.38 21.49
CA ILE A 107 -10.63 -12.35 21.06
C ILE A 107 -11.79 -12.99 20.29
N ALA A 108 -11.52 -13.98 19.43
CA ALA A 108 -12.57 -14.69 18.70
C ALA A 108 -13.56 -15.36 19.66
N ARG A 109 -13.07 -16.04 20.72
CA ARG A 109 -13.92 -16.65 21.76
C ARG A 109 -14.75 -15.62 22.51
N GLN A 110 -14.17 -14.46 22.86
CA GLN A 110 -14.92 -13.38 23.50
C GLN A 110 -16.08 -12.87 22.64
N VAL A 111 -15.85 -12.73 21.32
CA VAL A 111 -16.91 -12.33 20.39
C VAL A 111 -17.94 -13.45 20.17
N GLN A 112 -17.52 -14.71 20.16
CA GLN A 112 -18.42 -15.86 20.13
C GLN A 112 -19.37 -15.85 21.34
N THR A 113 -18.89 -15.53 22.55
CA THR A 113 -19.74 -15.39 23.74
C THR A 113 -20.83 -14.33 23.56
N PHE A 114 -20.51 -13.16 22.99
CA PHE A 114 -21.54 -12.16 22.67
C PHE A 114 -22.54 -12.67 21.61
N SER A 115 -22.07 -13.49 20.69
CA SER A 115 -22.90 -14.09 19.64
C SER A 115 -23.77 -15.25 20.10
N GLY A 116 -23.49 -15.85 21.25
CA GLY A 116 -24.16 -17.06 21.76
C GLY A 116 -24.20 -18.23 20.78
N ASP A 117 -23.27 -18.25 19.81
CA ASP A 117 -23.13 -19.27 18.78
C ASP A 117 -21.67 -19.69 18.71
N GLU A 118 -21.40 -20.96 19.02
CA GLU A 118 -20.04 -21.52 18.99
C GLU A 118 -19.49 -21.63 17.56
N ALA A 119 -20.37 -21.68 16.55
CA ALA A 119 -19.99 -21.68 15.14
C ALA A 119 -19.74 -20.27 14.59
N PHE A 120 -19.86 -19.21 15.42
CA PHE A 120 -19.65 -17.84 14.98
C PHE A 120 -18.21 -17.62 14.48
N ASN A 121 -18.12 -17.08 13.27
CA ASN A 121 -16.91 -16.77 12.54
C ASN A 121 -16.69 -15.25 12.49
N ILE A 122 -15.85 -14.76 13.39
CA ILE A 122 -15.42 -13.35 13.47
C ILE A 122 -14.76 -12.83 12.17
N ARG A 123 -14.27 -13.71 11.28
CA ARG A 123 -13.70 -13.30 9.99
C ARG A 123 -14.77 -12.96 8.96
N SER A 124 -16.00 -13.44 9.13
CA SER A 124 -17.11 -13.20 8.21
C SER A 124 -17.74 -11.82 8.48
N PRO A 125 -17.63 -10.85 7.56
CA PRO A 125 -18.28 -9.56 7.74
C PRO A 125 -19.81 -9.67 7.83
N GLN A 126 -20.39 -10.73 7.27
CA GLN A 126 -21.83 -11.01 7.30
C GLN A 126 -22.28 -11.43 8.69
N GLN A 127 -21.58 -12.39 9.29
CA GLN A 127 -21.91 -12.83 10.64
C GLN A 127 -21.65 -11.72 11.67
N VAL A 128 -20.56 -10.96 11.53
CA VAL A 128 -20.33 -9.77 12.36
C VAL A 128 -21.46 -8.76 12.19
N SER A 129 -21.98 -8.54 10.98
CA SER A 129 -23.11 -7.64 10.75
C SER A 129 -24.36 -8.13 11.47
N ALA A 130 -24.70 -9.41 11.32
CA ALA A 130 -25.85 -10.02 11.97
C ALA A 130 -25.74 -9.96 13.51
N LEU A 131 -24.54 -10.22 14.05
CA LEU A 131 -24.28 -10.07 15.47
C LEU A 131 -24.58 -8.65 15.96
N LEU A 132 -24.02 -7.64 15.30
CA LEU A 132 -24.12 -6.26 15.76
C LEU A 132 -25.53 -5.68 15.61
N PHE A 133 -26.20 -5.95 14.49
CA PHE A 133 -27.45 -5.27 14.14
C PHE A 133 -28.69 -6.13 14.37
N ASP A 134 -28.61 -7.45 14.19
CA ASP A 134 -29.77 -8.33 14.36
C ASP A 134 -29.85 -8.87 15.78
N LYS A 135 -28.72 -9.28 16.37
CA LYS A 135 -28.68 -9.83 17.74
C LYS A 135 -28.54 -8.76 18.81
N LEU A 136 -27.49 -7.95 18.74
CA LEU A 136 -27.21 -6.90 19.72
C LEU A 136 -28.06 -5.63 19.50
N LYS A 137 -28.82 -5.57 18.40
CA LYS A 137 -29.73 -4.46 18.05
C LYS A 137 -29.07 -3.08 18.14
N LEU A 138 -27.78 -2.99 17.80
CA LEU A 138 -27.07 -1.72 17.82
C LEU A 138 -27.66 -0.77 16.77
N LYS A 139 -27.67 0.53 17.09
CA LYS A 139 -28.18 1.55 16.17
C LYS A 139 -27.36 1.55 14.88
N GLN A 140 -28.05 1.32 13.76
CA GLN A 140 -27.40 1.33 12.46
C GLN A 140 -26.85 2.74 12.15
N PRO A 141 -25.64 2.84 11.55
CA PRO A 141 -25.16 4.12 11.03
C PRO A 141 -26.15 4.63 9.98
N ARG A 142 -26.54 5.91 10.06
CA ARG A 142 -27.42 6.52 9.04
C ARG A 142 -26.75 6.37 7.67
N HIS A 143 -27.43 5.66 6.76
CA HIS A 143 -26.97 5.54 5.37
C HIS A 143 -26.96 6.94 4.73
N ASN A 144 -25.96 7.23 3.90
CA ASN A 144 -25.97 8.44 3.08
C ASN A 144 -27.18 8.35 2.13
N PRO A 145 -28.13 9.31 2.14
CA PRO A 145 -29.29 9.29 1.24
C PRO A 145 -28.91 9.32 -0.26
N TYR A 146 -27.66 9.63 -0.60
CA TYR A 146 -27.16 9.66 -1.99
C TYR A 146 -26.70 8.32 -2.57
N SER A 147 -26.66 7.23 -1.81
CA SER A 147 -26.38 5.90 -2.37
C SER A 147 -27.67 5.28 -2.95
N ALA A 148 -28.21 5.91 -3.99
CA ALA A 148 -29.47 5.55 -4.64
C ALA A 148 -29.38 4.32 -5.56
N LYS A 149 -28.75 3.23 -5.11
CA LYS A 149 -28.92 1.90 -5.72
C LYS A 149 -29.02 0.84 -4.63
N ARG A 150 -30.26 0.48 -4.30
CA ARG A 150 -30.58 -0.76 -3.59
C ARG A 150 -29.98 -1.94 -4.37
N MET A 151 -28.85 -2.47 -3.92
CA MET A 151 -28.39 -3.79 -4.36
C MET A 151 -29.02 -4.85 -3.44
N LYS A 152 -29.44 -5.96 -4.05
CA LYS A 152 -30.35 -7.01 -3.55
C LYS A 152 -29.83 -7.86 -2.37
N THR A 153 -28.81 -7.39 -1.65
CA THR A 153 -28.22 -8.03 -0.47
C THR A 153 -27.79 -6.91 0.48
N GLU A 154 -28.72 -6.41 1.30
CA GLU A 154 -28.49 -5.30 2.25
C GLU A 154 -27.65 -5.78 3.46
N GLN A 155 -26.41 -6.18 3.22
CA GLN A 155 -25.46 -6.39 4.29
C GLN A 155 -25.02 -5.02 4.83
N ILE A 156 -25.34 -4.74 6.08
CA ILE A 156 -24.92 -3.50 6.74
C ILE A 156 -23.39 -3.51 6.87
N SER A 157 -22.77 -2.38 6.53
CA SER A 157 -21.30 -2.29 6.54
C SER A 157 -20.77 -2.46 7.95
N THR A 158 -19.83 -3.38 8.12
CA THR A 158 -19.04 -3.53 9.35
C THR A 158 -17.65 -2.95 9.16
N SER A 159 -17.46 -1.89 8.38
CA SER A 159 -16.15 -1.28 8.15
C SER A 159 -15.48 -0.85 9.47
N ASN A 160 -14.16 -0.66 9.47
CA ASN A 160 -13.47 -0.15 10.66
C ASN A 160 -14.05 1.20 11.10
N GLU A 161 -14.50 2.03 10.16
CA GLU A 161 -15.17 3.31 10.42
C GLU A 161 -16.47 3.08 11.22
N VAL A 162 -17.36 2.21 10.73
CA VAL A 162 -18.63 1.90 11.40
C VAL A 162 -18.37 1.34 12.80
N LEU A 163 -17.48 0.36 12.92
CA LEU A 163 -17.16 -0.26 14.19
C LEU A 163 -16.59 0.75 15.19
N THR A 164 -15.80 1.73 14.75
CA THR A 164 -15.26 2.76 15.65
C THR A 164 -16.34 3.64 16.24
N THR A 165 -17.34 4.04 15.43
CA THR A 165 -18.49 4.81 15.94
C THR A 165 -19.35 4.04 16.94
N LEU A 166 -19.38 2.71 16.81
CA LEU A 166 -20.16 1.82 17.68
C LEU A 166 -19.39 1.30 18.90
N LYS A 167 -18.10 1.66 19.06
CA LYS A 167 -17.28 1.23 20.21
C LYS A 167 -17.92 1.54 21.56
N ALA A 168 -18.51 2.73 21.69
CA ALA A 168 -19.17 3.17 22.92
C ALA A 168 -20.50 2.43 23.18
N ALA A 169 -21.12 1.90 22.13
CA ALA A 169 -22.40 1.20 22.24
C ALA A 169 -22.24 -0.24 22.74
N HIS A 170 -21.17 -0.95 22.34
CA HIS A 170 -20.94 -2.32 22.81
C HIS A 170 -19.46 -2.77 22.72
N PRO A 171 -18.93 -3.49 23.73
CA PRO A 171 -17.55 -4.00 23.73
C PRO A 171 -17.19 -4.88 22.52
N ALA A 172 -18.16 -5.63 21.97
CA ALA A 172 -17.95 -6.47 20.78
C ALA A 172 -17.34 -5.69 19.60
N CYS A 173 -17.68 -4.40 19.42
CA CYS A 173 -17.10 -3.58 18.35
C CYS A 173 -15.59 -3.36 18.54
N ALA A 174 -15.15 -3.11 19.78
CA ALA A 174 -13.74 -2.95 20.11
C ALA A 174 -12.96 -4.26 19.89
N PHE A 175 -13.53 -5.40 20.31
CA PHE A 175 -12.93 -6.71 20.09
C PHE A 175 -12.81 -7.06 18.61
N VAL A 176 -13.84 -6.83 17.80
CA VAL A 176 -13.78 -7.07 16.35
C VAL A 176 -12.70 -6.20 15.69
N LEU A 177 -12.57 -4.94 16.11
CA LEU A 177 -11.53 -4.05 15.59
C LEU A 177 -10.12 -4.53 15.92
N GLU A 178 -9.88 -4.93 17.18
CA GLU A 178 -8.58 -5.44 17.59
C GLU A 178 -8.27 -6.77 16.89
N TYR A 179 -9.25 -7.68 16.79
CA TYR A 179 -9.10 -8.91 16.02
C TYR A 179 -8.66 -8.63 14.58
N ARG A 180 -9.34 -7.70 13.88
CA ARG A 180 -8.99 -7.36 12.50
C ARG A 180 -7.60 -6.76 12.36
N LYS A 181 -7.19 -5.94 13.33
CA LYS A 181 -5.84 -5.36 13.38
C LYS A 181 -4.78 -6.47 13.53
N LEU A 182 -4.92 -7.36 14.51
CA LEU A 182 -4.00 -8.47 14.74
C LEU A 182 -4.01 -9.47 13.57
N GLN A 183 -5.19 -9.82 13.07
CA GLN A 183 -5.36 -10.70 11.92
C GLN A 183 -4.73 -10.11 10.66
N LYS A 184 -4.83 -8.79 10.43
CA LYS A 184 -4.16 -8.12 9.31
C LYS A 184 -2.64 -8.17 9.50
N LEU A 185 -2.14 -7.90 10.70
CA LEU A 185 -0.71 -8.01 11.02
C LEU A 185 -0.16 -9.40 10.70
N ARG A 186 -0.88 -10.43 11.14
CA ARG A 186 -0.55 -11.84 10.91
C ARG A 186 -0.64 -12.24 9.44
N SER A 187 -1.81 -12.09 8.83
CA SER A 187 -2.11 -12.67 7.51
C SER A 187 -1.59 -11.85 6.33
N THR A 188 -1.50 -10.52 6.47
CA THR A 188 -1.09 -9.62 5.39
C THR A 188 0.41 -9.34 5.41
N TYR A 189 1.03 -9.35 6.60
CA TYR A 189 2.45 -8.98 6.73
C TYR A 189 3.30 -10.17 7.15
N ILE A 190 3.09 -10.75 8.34
CA ILE A 190 3.99 -11.78 8.89
C ILE A 190 4.01 -13.05 8.03
N LEU A 191 2.85 -13.66 7.77
CA LEU A 191 2.78 -14.92 7.02
C LEU A 191 3.34 -14.80 5.59
N PRO A 192 3.01 -13.75 4.79
CA PRO A 192 3.64 -13.56 3.50
C PRO A 192 5.15 -13.35 3.57
N LEU A 193 5.66 -12.57 4.52
CA LEU A 193 7.11 -12.36 4.68
C LEU A 193 7.85 -13.67 4.95
N CYS A 194 7.35 -14.48 5.89
CA CYS A 194 7.93 -15.79 6.18
C CYS A 194 7.80 -16.75 4.99
N LYS A 195 6.67 -16.74 4.27
CA LYS A 195 6.43 -17.62 3.11
C LYS A 195 7.39 -17.34 1.95
N PHE A 196 7.71 -16.07 1.70
CA PHE A 196 8.58 -15.65 0.59
C PHE A 196 10.04 -15.49 0.99
N ALA A 197 10.41 -15.82 2.23
CA ALA A 197 11.79 -15.84 2.68
C ALA A 197 12.51 -17.07 2.11
N ILE A 198 13.50 -16.83 1.25
CA ILE A 198 14.34 -17.85 0.64
C ILE A 198 15.49 -18.21 1.60
N PRO A 199 15.66 -19.50 1.96
CA PRO A 199 16.72 -19.92 2.87
C PRO A 199 18.14 -19.68 2.34
N PRO A 200 19.12 -19.55 3.25
CA PRO A 200 20.53 -19.30 2.93
C PRO A 200 21.14 -20.30 1.95
N LYS A 201 20.79 -21.59 2.08
CA LYS A 201 21.28 -22.66 1.18
C LYS A 201 20.98 -22.40 -0.30
N ILE A 202 19.94 -21.62 -0.60
CA ILE A 202 19.53 -21.26 -1.96
C ILE A 202 20.08 -19.86 -2.32
N SER A 203 20.03 -18.91 -1.37
CA SER A 203 20.46 -17.53 -1.61
C SER A 203 21.98 -17.30 -1.53
N ALA A 204 22.77 -18.29 -1.08
CA ALA A 204 24.21 -18.18 -0.90
C ALA A 204 24.98 -17.83 -2.19
N TYR A 205 24.41 -18.10 -3.36
CA TYR A 205 24.97 -17.65 -4.65
C TYR A 205 25.04 -16.13 -4.79
N PHE A 206 24.21 -15.39 -4.05
CA PHE A 206 24.02 -13.95 -4.21
C PHE A 206 24.40 -13.13 -2.96
N ALA A 207 24.62 -13.78 -1.82
CA ALA A 207 25.00 -13.11 -0.58
C ALA A 207 25.93 -14.00 0.27
N PRO A 208 27.18 -13.58 0.53
CA PRO A 208 28.13 -14.35 1.32
C PRO A 208 27.68 -14.45 2.78
N ALA A 209 28.11 -15.54 3.44
CA ALA A 209 27.86 -15.77 4.85
C ALA A 209 28.58 -14.73 5.73
N ASP A 210 28.05 -14.51 6.92
CA ASP A 210 28.70 -13.70 7.93
C ASP A 210 30.00 -14.38 8.39
N PRO A 211 31.16 -13.72 8.31
CA PRO A 211 32.40 -14.30 8.83
C PRO A 211 32.33 -14.68 10.31
N ALA A 212 31.52 -13.96 11.12
CA ALA A 212 31.40 -14.19 12.56
C ALA A 212 30.46 -15.36 12.92
N THR A 213 29.40 -15.60 12.13
CA THR A 213 28.40 -16.64 12.43
C THR A 213 28.43 -17.82 11.46
N ALA A 214 29.24 -17.74 10.39
CA ALA A 214 29.29 -18.66 9.26
C ALA A 214 27.92 -18.92 8.60
N GLN A 215 26.95 -18.02 8.80
CA GLN A 215 25.59 -18.13 8.27
C GLN A 215 25.23 -16.89 7.44
N ALA A 216 24.59 -17.09 6.30
CA ALA A 216 23.90 -16.02 5.60
C ALA A 216 22.45 -15.92 6.14
N PRO A 217 21.83 -14.72 6.19
CA PRO A 217 20.41 -14.60 6.51
C PRO A 217 19.54 -15.15 5.36
N HIS A 218 18.26 -15.40 5.63
CA HIS A 218 17.30 -15.60 4.55
C HIS A 218 17.22 -14.34 3.69
N ARG A 219 16.76 -14.45 2.44
CA ARG A 219 16.52 -13.29 1.58
C ARG A 219 15.11 -13.28 1.02
N ILE A 220 14.53 -12.08 0.89
CA ILE A 220 13.26 -11.86 0.19
C ILE A 220 13.56 -11.17 -1.13
N TYR A 221 13.04 -11.73 -2.22
CA TYR A 221 13.16 -11.21 -3.59
C TYR A 221 11.77 -10.72 -4.03
N PRO A 222 11.37 -9.49 -3.66
CA PRO A 222 10.06 -8.97 -3.99
C PRO A 222 9.91 -8.79 -5.51
N HIS A 223 8.70 -8.94 -6.03
CA HIS A 223 8.40 -8.63 -7.43
C HIS A 223 7.83 -7.20 -7.53
N TRP A 224 8.61 -6.30 -8.13
CA TRP A 224 8.21 -4.94 -8.48
C TRP A 224 7.42 -4.94 -9.79
N VAL A 225 6.24 -4.35 -9.76
CA VAL A 225 5.36 -4.20 -10.91
C VAL A 225 5.43 -2.74 -11.34
N GLN A 226 6.18 -2.52 -12.42
CA GLN A 226 6.35 -1.20 -13.04
C GLN A 226 5.06 -0.72 -13.70
N VAL A 227 4.47 -1.56 -14.57
CA VAL A 227 3.21 -1.26 -15.27
C VAL A 227 2.02 -1.87 -14.50
N GLY A 228 1.71 -1.31 -13.33
CA GLY A 228 0.66 -1.84 -12.45
C GLY A 228 -0.37 -0.80 -12.02
N THR A 229 0.09 0.35 -11.52
CA THR A 229 -0.82 1.38 -11.01
C THR A 229 -1.20 2.38 -12.10
N ARG A 230 -2.40 2.97 -12.00
CA ARG A 230 -2.83 4.03 -12.92
C ARG A 230 -2.01 5.32 -12.78
N THR A 231 -1.42 5.54 -11.61
CA THR A 231 -0.71 6.78 -11.26
C THR A 231 0.78 6.75 -11.63
N GLY A 232 1.28 5.63 -12.16
CA GLY A 232 2.70 5.43 -12.45
C GLY A 232 3.56 5.10 -11.21
N ARG A 233 2.96 4.95 -10.03
CA ARG A 233 3.68 4.44 -8.85
C ARG A 233 4.03 2.97 -9.05
N LEU A 234 5.23 2.56 -8.64
CA LEU A 234 5.58 1.16 -8.50
C LEU A 234 4.62 0.47 -7.54
N SER A 235 4.30 -0.78 -7.82
CA SER A 235 3.63 -1.66 -6.86
C SER A 235 4.48 -2.88 -6.57
N CYS A 236 4.38 -3.43 -5.35
CA CYS A 236 5.20 -4.56 -4.91
C CYS A 236 4.30 -5.78 -4.59
N ARG A 237 4.72 -6.99 -4.97
CA ARG A 237 4.03 -8.24 -4.63
C ARG A 237 5.02 -9.37 -4.36
N LYS A 238 4.53 -10.44 -3.73
CA LYS A 238 5.29 -11.67 -3.41
C LYS A 238 6.60 -11.44 -2.61
N PRO A 239 6.57 -10.77 -1.44
CA PRO A 239 5.45 -10.14 -0.75
C PRO A 239 5.34 -8.63 -1.08
N ASN A 240 4.27 -7.97 -0.61
CA ASN A 240 4.14 -6.52 -0.78
C ASN A 240 4.90 -5.79 0.34
N LEU A 241 6.12 -5.32 0.03
CA LEU A 241 6.97 -4.61 0.98
C LEU A 241 6.52 -3.17 1.26
N GLN A 242 5.75 -2.55 0.35
CA GLN A 242 5.27 -1.18 0.50
C GLN A 242 4.20 -1.05 1.58
N ASN A 243 3.41 -2.10 1.78
CA ASN A 243 2.28 -2.09 2.72
C ASN A 243 2.66 -2.50 4.15
N ILE A 244 3.93 -2.82 4.42
CA ILE A 244 4.38 -3.17 5.77
C ILE A 244 4.16 -1.95 6.67
N PRO A 245 3.44 -2.10 7.80
CA PRO A 245 3.16 -0.99 8.72
C PRO A 245 4.44 -0.27 9.12
N SER A 246 4.33 1.04 9.37
CA SER A 246 5.44 1.87 9.84
C SER A 246 5.53 1.96 11.36
N SER A 247 4.46 1.63 12.07
CA SER A 247 4.35 1.81 13.53
C SER A 247 3.57 0.71 14.26
N SER A 248 3.14 -0.34 13.56
CA SER A 248 2.35 -1.40 14.19
C SER A 248 3.27 -2.47 14.76
N THR A 249 3.41 -2.48 16.08
CA THR A 249 4.12 -3.51 16.82
C THR A 249 3.15 -4.48 17.47
N PHE A 250 3.61 -5.71 17.70
CA PHE A 250 2.95 -6.64 18.59
C PHE A 250 4.01 -7.38 19.41
N GLY A 251 3.78 -7.53 20.72
CA GLY A 251 4.78 -8.11 21.62
C GLY A 251 6.13 -7.38 21.62
N GLY A 252 6.12 -6.07 21.34
CA GLY A 252 7.34 -5.25 21.24
C GLY A 252 8.12 -5.38 19.93
N VAL A 253 7.72 -6.28 19.03
CA VAL A 253 8.43 -6.51 17.75
C VAL A 253 7.69 -5.83 16.60
N HIS A 254 8.43 -5.09 15.77
CA HIS A 254 7.91 -4.49 14.55
C HIS A 254 8.27 -5.37 13.35
N PRO A 255 7.37 -5.59 12.36
CA PRO A 255 7.69 -6.41 11.18
C PRO A 255 8.93 -5.95 10.40
N ARG A 256 9.27 -4.66 10.48
CA ARG A 256 10.46 -4.11 9.81
C ARG A 256 11.78 -4.50 10.50
N ASP A 257 11.75 -4.92 11.77
CA ASP A 257 12.95 -5.31 12.54
C ASP A 257 13.52 -6.68 12.12
N SER A 258 12.77 -7.40 11.28
CA SER A 258 13.19 -8.64 10.65
C SER A 258 13.96 -8.42 9.36
N PHE A 259 14.01 -7.21 8.81
CA PHE A 259 14.90 -6.90 7.68
C PHE A 259 16.27 -6.53 8.22
N VAL A 260 17.31 -7.12 7.64
CA VAL A 260 18.69 -6.95 8.10
C VAL A 260 19.62 -6.67 6.95
N ALA A 261 20.69 -5.94 7.23
CA ALA A 261 21.78 -5.76 6.30
C ALA A 261 22.56 -7.08 6.12
N SER A 262 23.26 -7.19 5.00
CA SER A 262 24.28 -8.23 4.85
C SER A 262 25.44 -7.99 5.84
N PRO A 263 26.21 -9.02 6.18
CA PRO A 263 27.36 -8.90 7.07
C PRO A 263 28.38 -7.85 6.58
N GLY A 264 28.83 -6.98 7.48
CA GLY A 264 29.72 -5.85 7.13
C GLY A 264 29.01 -4.64 6.50
N PHE A 265 27.70 -4.69 6.33
CA PHE A 265 26.89 -3.58 5.80
C PHE A 265 25.90 -3.06 6.84
N THR A 266 25.33 -1.89 6.57
CA THR A 266 24.21 -1.32 7.32
C THR A 266 23.03 -1.03 6.39
N LEU A 267 21.81 -1.02 6.93
CA LEU A 267 20.64 -0.57 6.19
C LEU A 267 20.60 0.96 6.21
N PHE A 268 20.61 1.57 5.03
CA PHE A 268 20.48 3.00 4.87
C PHE A 268 19.12 3.33 4.22
N SER A 269 18.41 4.31 4.77
CA SER A 269 17.09 4.72 4.31
C SER A 269 17.10 6.18 3.86
N CYS A 270 16.74 6.43 2.60
CA CYS A 270 16.48 7.76 2.06
C CYS A 270 14.97 7.93 1.81
N ASP A 271 14.37 8.97 2.38
CA ASP A 271 12.95 9.27 2.19
C ASP A 271 12.75 10.74 1.78
N TYR A 272 11.87 10.97 0.80
CA TYR A 272 11.51 12.32 0.39
C TYR A 272 10.56 12.95 1.42
N SER A 273 11.12 13.84 2.24
CA SER A 273 10.39 14.57 3.26
C SER A 273 9.19 15.36 2.68
N GLN A 274 7.99 14.89 3.02
CA GLN A 274 6.70 15.52 2.67
C GLN A 274 6.54 15.80 1.17
N ASN A 275 6.97 14.86 0.33
CA ASN A 275 6.99 15.00 -1.12
C ASN A 275 5.65 15.49 -1.70
N GLU A 276 4.52 14.92 -1.27
CA GLU A 276 3.19 15.31 -1.77
C GLU A 276 2.87 16.79 -1.54
N VAL A 277 3.27 17.35 -0.40
CA VAL A 277 3.00 18.75 -0.06
C VAL A 277 3.97 19.68 -0.79
N ARG A 278 5.21 19.25 -1.03
CA ARG A 278 6.18 19.99 -1.86
C ARG A 278 5.73 20.07 -3.31
N ILE A 279 5.25 18.95 -3.86
CA ILE A 279 4.64 18.90 -5.20
C ILE A 279 3.40 19.81 -5.23
N LEU A 280 2.55 19.79 -4.21
CA LEU A 280 1.42 20.72 -4.12
C LEU A 280 1.86 22.17 -4.16
N ALA A 281 2.88 22.55 -3.37
CA ALA A 281 3.43 23.91 -3.33
C ALA A 281 3.91 24.36 -4.72
N HIS A 282 4.67 23.49 -5.39
CA HIS A 282 5.17 23.76 -6.74
C HIS A 282 4.03 23.87 -7.76
N MET A 283 3.08 22.93 -7.77
CA MET A 283 2.01 22.90 -8.77
C MET A 283 1.00 24.03 -8.60
N SER A 284 0.70 24.41 -7.36
CA SER A 284 -0.22 25.51 -7.05
C SER A 284 0.44 26.88 -7.03
N MET A 285 1.78 26.93 -7.00
CA MET A 285 2.57 28.14 -6.82
C MET A 285 2.09 29.00 -5.64
N ASP A 286 1.60 28.36 -4.58
CA ASP A 286 1.06 29.08 -3.42
C ASP A 286 2.18 29.79 -2.65
N PRO A 287 2.17 31.13 -2.56
CA PRO A 287 3.29 31.88 -1.99
C PRO A 287 3.48 31.57 -0.50
N VAL A 288 2.39 31.29 0.22
CA VAL A 288 2.47 30.94 1.64
C VAL A 288 3.11 29.55 1.76
N LEU A 289 2.62 28.56 1.02
CA LEU A 289 3.18 27.20 1.09
C LEU A 289 4.62 27.11 0.57
N LEU A 290 4.98 27.87 -0.47
CA LEU A 290 6.36 27.98 -0.96
C LEU A 290 7.28 28.61 0.09
N SER A 291 6.83 29.69 0.76
CA SER A 291 7.64 30.31 1.82
C SER A 291 7.88 29.35 3.00
N LEU A 292 6.93 28.46 3.32
CA LEU A 292 7.13 27.43 4.34
C LEU A 292 8.31 26.49 4.05
N PHE A 293 8.63 26.26 2.77
CA PHE A 293 9.72 25.36 2.37
C PHE A 293 11.02 26.09 2.00
N ASN A 294 10.97 27.38 1.68
CA ASN A 294 12.14 28.19 1.30
C ASN A 294 12.74 28.96 2.48
N ASP A 295 12.05 29.00 3.61
CA ASP A 295 12.51 29.67 4.83
C ASP A 295 13.72 28.90 5.43
N GLN A 296 14.91 29.46 5.18
CA GLN A 296 16.23 28.92 5.54
C GLN A 296 16.41 28.71 7.06
N HIS A 297 15.76 29.52 7.88
CA HIS A 297 15.75 29.35 9.34
C HIS A 297 14.81 28.22 9.80
N SER A 298 13.96 27.74 8.90
CA SER A 298 12.96 26.71 9.14
C SER A 298 13.27 25.34 8.52
N ASN A 299 14.49 25.12 8.03
CA ASN A 299 14.90 23.83 7.44
C ASN A 299 14.74 22.61 8.38
N SER A 300 14.45 22.83 9.67
CA SER A 300 14.07 21.80 10.66
C SER A 300 12.61 21.84 11.12
N THR A 301 11.80 22.78 10.62
CA THR A 301 10.47 23.07 11.15
C THR A 301 9.42 22.19 10.48
N ASP A 302 8.65 21.52 11.32
CA ASP A 302 7.57 20.64 10.89
C ASP A 302 6.49 21.42 10.12
N VAL A 303 6.43 21.21 8.80
CA VAL A 303 5.46 21.89 7.92
C VAL A 303 4.02 21.70 8.38
N TYR A 304 3.67 20.55 8.96
CA TYR A 304 2.32 20.28 9.43
C TYR A 304 2.01 21.01 10.73
N LYS A 305 3.01 21.27 11.59
CA LYS A 305 2.82 22.17 12.73
C LYS A 305 2.56 23.59 12.25
N ARG A 306 3.33 24.09 11.27
CA ARG A 306 3.10 25.44 10.70
C ARG A 306 1.72 25.56 10.06
N ILE A 307 1.32 24.57 9.26
CA ILE A 307 -0.03 24.53 8.69
C ILE A 307 -1.08 24.52 9.81
N SER A 308 -0.89 23.71 10.86
CA SER A 308 -1.79 23.68 12.03
C SER A 308 -1.96 25.06 12.65
N MET A 309 -0.85 25.75 12.94
CA MET A 309 -0.87 27.10 13.50
C MET A 309 -1.63 28.09 12.62
N MET A 310 -1.43 27.99 11.30
CA MET A 310 -2.09 28.89 10.36
C MET A 310 -3.60 28.65 10.25
N ILE A 311 -4.05 27.39 10.32
CA ILE A 311 -5.49 27.07 10.26
C ILE A 311 -6.20 27.33 11.59
N THR A 312 -5.51 27.22 12.73
CA THR A 312 -6.08 27.46 14.07
C THR A 312 -5.87 28.88 14.58
N GLY A 313 -5.01 29.68 13.94
CA GLY A 313 -4.65 31.02 14.40
C GLY A 313 -3.66 31.04 15.60
N GLN A 314 -3.03 29.91 15.92
CA GLN A 314 -2.09 29.79 17.03
C GLN A 314 -0.73 30.43 16.67
N SER A 315 -0.23 31.34 17.50
CA SER A 315 1.02 32.08 17.25
C SER A 315 2.29 31.37 17.75
N ASP A 316 2.16 30.46 18.71
CA ASP A 316 3.28 29.75 19.34
C ASP A 316 3.32 28.28 18.91
N SER A 317 4.42 27.88 18.25
CA SER A 317 4.61 26.53 17.71
C SER A 317 4.85 25.47 18.78
N SER A 318 5.36 25.87 19.96
CA SER A 318 5.61 24.96 21.09
C SER A 318 4.32 24.46 21.74
N LYS A 319 3.24 25.24 21.59
CA LYS A 319 1.91 24.93 22.12
C LYS A 319 1.06 24.06 21.18
N VAL A 320 1.56 23.75 19.98
CA VAL A 320 0.86 22.87 19.03
C VAL A 320 0.93 21.43 19.54
N LYS A 321 -0.23 20.88 19.90
CA LYS A 321 -0.34 19.51 20.40
C LYS A 321 -0.06 18.50 19.28
N PRO A 322 0.47 17.30 19.59
CA PRO A 322 0.68 16.25 18.60
C PRO A 322 -0.58 15.89 17.78
N ASN A 323 -1.76 15.92 18.41
CA ASN A 323 -3.03 15.66 17.74
C ASN A 323 -3.41 16.76 16.74
N GLU A 324 -3.20 18.03 17.08
CA GLU A 324 -3.49 19.18 16.20
C GLU A 324 -2.65 19.12 14.93
N ARG A 325 -1.35 18.84 15.09
CA ARG A 325 -0.44 18.57 13.97
C ARG A 325 -0.93 17.38 13.12
N ALA A 326 -1.36 16.29 13.75
CA ALA A 326 -1.86 15.12 13.03
C ALA A 326 -3.12 15.45 12.22
N ILE A 327 -4.05 16.22 12.78
CA ILE A 327 -5.25 16.72 12.09
C ILE A 327 -4.86 17.59 10.89
N ALA A 328 -3.96 18.56 11.07
CA ALA A 328 -3.48 19.41 9.98
C ALA A 328 -2.84 18.61 8.84
N LYS A 329 -2.02 17.60 9.17
CA LYS A 329 -1.47 16.65 8.19
C LYS A 329 -2.57 15.90 7.44
N GLN A 330 -3.55 15.38 8.17
CA GLN A 330 -4.65 14.62 7.57
C GLN A 330 -5.51 15.47 6.63
N ILE A 331 -5.84 16.71 7.02
CA ILE A 331 -6.59 17.65 6.18
C ILE A 331 -5.80 18.00 4.91
N THR A 332 -4.53 18.38 5.07
CA THR A 332 -3.66 18.75 3.94
C THR A 332 -3.59 17.63 2.91
N LEU A 333 -3.31 16.40 3.36
CA LEU A 333 -3.28 15.25 2.47
C LEU A 333 -4.65 14.91 1.90
N ALA A 334 -5.73 15.06 2.67
CA ALA A 334 -7.07 14.84 2.16
C ALA A 334 -7.42 15.80 1.01
N ILE A 335 -7.02 17.06 1.10
CA ILE A 335 -7.17 18.05 0.03
C ILE A 335 -6.33 17.65 -1.20
N VAL A 336 -5.07 17.22 -1.00
CA VAL A 336 -4.21 16.69 -2.09
C VAL A 336 -4.85 15.50 -2.80
N TYR A 337 -5.51 14.62 -2.06
CA TYR A 337 -6.22 13.46 -2.61
C TYR A 337 -7.64 13.76 -3.10
N GLY A 338 -8.06 15.03 -3.11
CA GLY A 338 -9.36 15.45 -3.61
C GLY A 338 -10.55 15.01 -2.74
N MET A 339 -10.32 14.70 -1.46
CA MET A 339 -11.39 14.35 -0.52
C MET A 339 -12.27 15.57 -0.22
N GLY A 340 -13.59 15.37 -0.24
CA GLY A 340 -14.55 16.40 0.17
C GLY A 340 -14.71 16.50 1.69
N VAL A 341 -15.35 17.58 2.16
CA VAL A 341 -15.60 17.87 3.59
C VAL A 341 -16.19 16.67 4.33
N ALA A 342 -17.19 15.99 3.74
CA ALA A 342 -17.83 14.84 4.37
C ALA A 342 -16.89 13.63 4.57
N GLN A 343 -15.94 13.41 3.66
CA GLN A 343 -14.95 12.33 3.79
C GLN A 343 -13.92 12.69 4.87
N VAL A 344 -13.53 13.97 4.95
CA VAL A 344 -12.60 14.45 5.97
C VAL A 344 -13.22 14.45 7.36
N ALA A 345 -14.47 14.89 7.51
CA ALA A 345 -15.22 14.82 8.75
C ALA A 345 -15.21 13.40 9.34
N LYS A 346 -15.49 12.41 8.49
CA LYS A 346 -15.44 10.99 8.87
C LYS A 346 -14.03 10.55 9.28
N LYS A 347 -13.01 10.90 8.48
CA LYS A 347 -11.62 10.47 8.74
C LYS A 347 -11.04 11.07 10.02
N LEU A 348 -11.43 12.29 10.35
CA LEU A 348 -11.00 13.00 11.56
C LEU A 348 -11.90 12.71 12.77
N GLU A 349 -13.01 11.99 12.59
CA GLU A 349 -14.03 11.76 13.62
C GLU A 349 -14.60 13.07 14.21
N VAL A 350 -14.83 14.07 13.35
CA VAL A 350 -15.43 15.36 13.70
C VAL A 350 -16.74 15.60 12.95
N ASP A 351 -17.53 16.56 13.41
CA ASP A 351 -18.74 16.97 12.70
C ASP A 351 -18.42 17.69 11.37
N SER A 352 -19.41 17.72 10.47
CA SER A 352 -19.23 18.30 9.13
C SER A 352 -19.00 19.82 9.16
N ALA A 353 -19.48 20.54 10.18
CA ALA A 353 -19.28 21.98 10.28
C ALA A 353 -17.82 22.27 10.69
N THR A 354 -17.26 21.50 11.63
CA THR A 354 -15.84 21.54 12.00
C THR A 354 -14.93 21.17 10.83
N ALA A 355 -15.24 20.10 10.09
CA ALA A 355 -14.48 19.80 8.88
C ALA A 355 -14.58 20.90 7.81
N GLY A 356 -15.77 21.52 7.68
CA GLY A 356 -16.00 22.63 6.76
C GLY A 356 -15.21 23.89 7.14
N SER A 357 -15.12 24.21 8.44
CA SER A 357 -14.33 25.34 8.93
C SER A 357 -12.85 25.14 8.65
N PHE A 358 -12.31 23.92 8.83
CA PHE A 358 -10.94 23.62 8.46
C PHE A 358 -10.65 23.82 6.97
N PHE A 359 -11.55 23.36 6.08
CA PHE A 359 -11.42 23.58 4.64
C PHE A 359 -11.42 25.08 4.31
N LYS A 360 -12.34 25.84 4.92
CA LYS A 360 -12.44 27.28 4.73
C LYS A 360 -11.14 27.97 5.17
N SER A 361 -10.66 27.71 6.38
CA SER A 361 -9.41 28.29 6.90
C SER A 361 -8.20 27.91 6.03
N PHE A 362 -8.13 26.65 5.58
CA PHE A 362 -7.06 26.19 4.70
C PHE A 362 -7.05 26.98 3.38
N PHE A 363 -8.17 27.04 2.66
CA PHE A 363 -8.22 27.76 1.37
C PHE A 363 -8.16 29.29 1.52
N GLN A 364 -8.53 29.84 2.67
CA GLN A 364 -8.26 31.25 2.98
C GLN A 364 -6.77 31.53 3.13
N ARG A 365 -6.02 30.60 3.74
CA ARG A 365 -4.57 30.74 3.91
C ARG A 365 -3.77 30.42 2.65
N PHE A 366 -4.26 29.46 1.86
CA PHE A 366 -3.60 28.96 0.65
C PHE A 366 -4.52 29.12 -0.57
N PRO A 367 -4.79 30.37 -1.02
CA PRO A 367 -5.83 30.64 -2.01
C PRO A 367 -5.51 30.08 -3.39
N THR A 368 -4.24 30.03 -3.81
CA THR A 368 -3.89 29.57 -5.16
C THR A 368 -4.04 28.07 -5.31
N ILE A 369 -3.99 27.30 -4.20
CA ILE A 369 -4.29 25.86 -4.20
C ILE A 369 -5.71 25.59 -4.72
N LYS A 370 -6.69 26.38 -4.26
CA LYS A 370 -8.08 26.22 -4.73
C LYS A 370 -8.18 26.48 -6.23
N LEU A 371 -7.58 27.58 -6.69
CA LEU A 371 -7.57 27.97 -8.10
C LEU A 371 -6.90 26.90 -8.98
N TRP A 372 -5.78 26.35 -8.51
CA TRP A 372 -5.09 25.27 -9.18
C TRP A 372 -5.94 24.01 -9.28
N ILE A 373 -6.57 23.56 -8.18
CA ILE A 373 -7.47 22.39 -8.18
C ILE A 373 -8.61 22.60 -9.19
N GLU A 374 -9.25 23.76 -9.18
CA GLU A 374 -10.33 24.09 -10.13
C GLU A 374 -9.84 24.12 -11.58
N GLY A 375 -8.63 24.65 -11.82
CA GLY A 375 -7.96 24.63 -13.13
C GLY A 375 -7.73 23.21 -13.64
N VAL A 376 -7.15 22.34 -12.80
CA VAL A 376 -6.93 20.92 -13.12
C VAL A 376 -8.25 20.22 -13.44
N LYS A 377 -9.32 20.50 -12.67
CA LYS A 377 -10.66 19.96 -12.93
C LYS A 377 -11.21 20.40 -14.29
N ARG A 378 -11.07 21.68 -14.65
CA ARG A 378 -11.47 22.19 -15.97
C ARG A 378 -10.69 21.51 -17.09
N GLN A 379 -9.36 21.42 -16.96
CA GLN A 379 -8.51 20.76 -17.96
C GLN A 379 -8.89 19.29 -18.15
N ALA A 380 -9.14 18.57 -17.05
CA ALA A 380 -9.55 17.17 -17.09
C ALA A 380 -10.88 16.95 -17.84
N LYS A 381 -11.83 17.90 -17.72
CA LYS A 381 -13.11 17.85 -18.43
C LYS A 381 -12.95 18.09 -19.94
N LEU A 382 -12.04 19.00 -20.32
CA LEU A 382 -11.76 19.35 -21.72
C LEU A 382 -10.95 18.26 -22.42
N ASP A 383 -9.82 17.87 -21.83
CA ASP A 383 -8.86 16.96 -22.47
C ASP A 383 -9.18 15.47 -22.27
N GLY A 384 -9.97 15.14 -21.25
CA GLY A 384 -10.23 13.76 -20.83
C GLY A 384 -9.07 13.09 -20.08
N TYR A 385 -7.98 13.81 -19.81
CA TYR A 385 -6.82 13.35 -19.05
C TYR A 385 -6.18 14.49 -18.24
N VAL A 386 -5.31 14.14 -17.29
CA VAL A 386 -4.40 15.07 -16.60
C VAL A 386 -2.95 14.65 -16.82
N ARG A 387 -1.99 15.57 -16.64
CA ARG A 387 -0.56 15.33 -16.83
C ARG A 387 0.24 15.47 -15.53
N THR A 388 1.30 14.69 -15.41
CA THR A 388 2.36 14.90 -14.42
C THR A 388 3.36 15.95 -14.91
N ILE A 389 4.24 16.42 -14.02
CA ILE A 389 5.35 17.33 -14.35
C ILE A 389 6.24 16.73 -15.45
N THR A 390 6.46 15.42 -15.40
CA THR A 390 7.27 14.66 -16.39
C THR A 390 6.54 14.35 -17.69
N GLY A 391 5.29 14.81 -17.86
CA GLY A 391 4.50 14.62 -19.08
C GLY A 391 3.65 13.34 -19.12
N GLY A 392 3.76 12.46 -18.12
CA GLY A 392 2.93 11.26 -17.99
C GLY A 392 1.43 11.60 -17.91
N LYS A 393 0.58 10.77 -18.53
CA LYS A 393 -0.86 11.05 -18.69
C LYS A 393 -1.73 10.08 -17.90
N LEU A 394 -2.61 10.61 -17.05
CA LEU A 394 -3.70 9.85 -16.43
C LEU A 394 -5.00 10.08 -17.20
N ARG A 395 -5.40 9.10 -18.02
CA ARG A 395 -6.64 9.13 -18.81
C ARG A 395 -7.86 8.74 -17.99
N GLY A 396 -9.03 9.18 -18.47
CA GLY A 396 -10.32 8.88 -17.84
C GLY A 396 -10.60 9.77 -16.62
N ALA A 397 -9.92 10.92 -16.52
CA ALA A 397 -10.09 11.88 -15.44
C ALA A 397 -11.46 12.59 -15.49
N LYS A 398 -12.09 12.66 -16.68
CA LYS A 398 -13.40 13.30 -16.87
C LYS A 398 -14.47 12.76 -15.91
N ARG A 399 -14.59 11.43 -15.78
CA ARG A 399 -15.56 10.76 -14.89
C ARG A 399 -15.26 10.94 -13.40
N SER A 400 -14.04 11.32 -13.04
CA SER A 400 -13.62 11.53 -11.64
C SER A 400 -13.85 12.96 -11.16
N VAL A 401 -14.19 13.86 -12.07
CA VAL A 401 -14.33 15.31 -11.82
C VAL A 401 -15.78 15.79 -11.99
N GLU A 402 -16.63 14.96 -12.58
CA GLU A 402 -18.09 14.99 -12.41
C GLU A 402 -18.46 14.59 -10.98
#